data_AF-A0A0U1DUI0-F1
#
_entry.id   AF-A0A0U1DUI0-F1
#
_cell.length_a   1.000
_cell.length_b   1.000
_cell.length_c   1.000
_cell.angle_alpha   90.00
_cell.angle_beta   90.00
_cell.angle_gamma   90.00
#
_symmetry.space_group_name_H-M   'P 1'
#
loop_
_entity.id
_entity.type
_entity.pdbx_description
1 polymer ?
#
loop_
_entity_poly.entity_id
_entity_poly.type
_entity_poly.pdbx_seq_one_letter_code
_entity_poly.pdbx_strand_id
1 'polypeptide(L)'
;MRASNQFADAATGVVYVHASPAAVCPHVEWALSSTLSARANLKWTPQPAMPGQLRAVTNWIGPVGTGAQLANALRSWSVLRFEVTEDPSAGVDGHRWCHTPQLGLWSGAMSANGDVMVGEMRLRA
;
A
#
# COMPACT_ATOMS: atom_id res chain seq x y z
N MET A 1 12.37 -27.29 -9.09
CA MET A 1 12.95 -26.66 -7.88
C MET A 1 14.04 -25.71 -8.33
N ARG A 2 13.70 -24.44 -8.57
CA ARG A 2 14.69 -23.39 -8.84
C ARG A 2 14.92 -22.68 -7.51
N ALA A 3 16.13 -22.83 -6.95
CA ALA A 3 16.57 -22.00 -5.85
C ALA A 3 16.74 -20.57 -6.38
N SER A 4 15.70 -19.76 -6.20
CA SER A 4 15.79 -18.32 -6.38
C SER A 4 16.57 -17.79 -5.19
N ASN A 5 17.86 -17.56 -5.41
CA ASN A 5 18.70 -16.78 -4.50
C ASN A 5 18.24 -15.31 -4.59
N GLN A 6 17.11 -14.98 -3.95
CA GLN A 6 16.62 -13.61 -3.81
C GLN A 6 16.81 -13.19 -2.36
N PHE A 7 17.61 -12.16 -2.16
CA PHE A 7 18.08 -11.74 -0.85
C PHE A 7 16.97 -11.12 0.04
N ALA A 8 15.75 -10.95 -0.46
CA ALA A 8 14.60 -10.59 0.34
C ALA A 8 13.36 -11.42 -0.07
N ASP A 9 13.14 -12.52 0.65
CA ASP A 9 12.03 -13.46 0.41
C ASP A 9 10.70 -12.95 0.99
N ALA A 10 10.76 -11.98 1.91
CA ALA A 10 9.60 -11.39 2.57
C ALA A 10 9.80 -9.90 2.89
N ALA A 11 8.71 -9.16 2.85
CA ALA A 11 8.57 -7.78 3.27
C ALA A 11 7.32 -7.63 4.16
N THR A 12 7.31 -6.56 4.94
CA THR A 12 6.16 -6.14 5.74
C THR A 12 5.76 -4.74 5.34
N GLY A 13 4.59 -4.32 5.79
CA GLY A 13 4.19 -2.93 5.67
C GLY A 13 2.79 -2.71 6.19
N VAL A 14 2.23 -1.56 5.83
CA VAL A 14 0.92 -1.12 6.31
C VAL A 14 0.08 -0.63 5.15
N VAL A 15 -1.20 -0.99 5.16
CA VAL A 15 -2.21 -0.36 4.33
C VAL A 15 -3.02 0.59 5.22
N TYR A 16 -2.98 1.87 4.87
CA TYR A 16 -3.83 2.89 5.46
C TYR A 16 -4.95 3.24 4.47
N VAL A 17 -6.19 3.00 4.85
CA VAL A 17 -7.34 3.55 4.13
C VAL A 17 -7.77 4.80 4.88
N HIS A 18 -7.43 5.96 4.35
CA HIS A 18 -7.75 7.24 4.96
C HIS A 18 -9.22 7.63 4.75
N ALA A 19 -9.81 7.29 3.61
CA ALA A 19 -11.23 7.51 3.36
C ALA A 19 -11.77 6.53 2.30
N SER A 20 -12.87 5.88 2.62
CA SER A 20 -13.64 5.01 1.74
C SER A 20 -15.14 5.23 1.96
N PRO A 21 -15.96 5.33 0.89
CA PRO A 21 -17.41 5.21 1.04
C PRO A 21 -17.76 3.84 1.61
N ALA A 22 -18.81 3.75 2.43
CA ALA A 22 -19.21 2.50 3.07
C ALA A 22 -19.48 1.38 2.05
N ALA A 23 -20.03 1.71 0.88
CA ALA A 23 -20.28 0.76 -0.20
C ALA A 23 -19.01 0.14 -0.81
N VAL A 24 -17.85 0.82 -0.68
CA VAL A 24 -16.57 0.35 -1.25
C VAL A 24 -15.78 -0.50 -0.25
N CYS A 25 -16.06 -0.42 1.04
CA CYS A 25 -15.34 -1.16 2.09
C CYS A 25 -15.26 -2.68 1.86
N PRO A 26 -16.34 -3.39 1.47
CA PRO A 26 -16.25 -4.83 1.17
C PRO A 26 -15.33 -5.16 -0.01
N HIS A 27 -15.24 -4.26 -1.00
CA HIS A 27 -14.37 -4.44 -2.16
C HIS A 27 -12.90 -4.24 -1.81
N VAL A 28 -12.60 -3.30 -0.92
CA VAL A 28 -11.25 -3.13 -0.35
C VAL A 28 -10.83 -4.38 0.40
N GLU A 29 -11.68 -4.92 1.27
CA GLU A 29 -11.38 -6.17 2.00
C GLU A 29 -11.12 -7.35 1.07
N TRP A 30 -11.92 -7.48 0.00
CA TRP A 30 -11.73 -8.50 -1.00
C TRP A 30 -10.41 -8.33 -1.77
N ALA A 31 -10.07 -7.11 -2.20
CA ALA A 31 -8.83 -6.83 -2.91
C ALA A 31 -7.59 -7.13 -2.07
N LEU A 32 -7.59 -6.71 -0.81
CA LEU A 32 -6.49 -7.00 0.11
C LEU A 32 -6.39 -8.51 0.36
N SER A 33 -7.52 -9.18 0.58
CA SER A 33 -7.49 -10.61 0.92
C SER A 33 -7.07 -11.50 -0.25
N SER A 34 -7.48 -11.14 -1.47
CA SER A 34 -7.05 -11.83 -2.69
C SER A 34 -5.57 -11.59 -3.00
N THR A 35 -5.08 -10.36 -2.85
CA THR A 35 -3.67 -10.02 -3.09
C THR A 35 -2.75 -10.71 -2.07
N LEU A 36 -3.14 -10.75 -0.80
CA LEU A 36 -2.34 -11.35 0.27
C LEU A 36 -2.52 -12.88 0.40
N SER A 37 -3.50 -13.47 -0.30
CA SER A 37 -3.93 -14.85 -0.06
C SER A 37 -4.23 -15.15 1.42
N ALA A 38 -4.70 -14.13 2.17
CA ALA A 38 -4.92 -14.16 3.60
C ALA A 38 -6.07 -13.20 3.98
N ARG A 39 -6.67 -13.33 5.16
CA ARG A 39 -7.77 -12.45 5.57
C ARG A 39 -7.24 -11.05 5.95
N ALA A 40 -7.73 -9.99 5.29
CA ALA A 40 -7.30 -8.62 5.55
C ALA A 40 -7.73 -8.03 6.93
N ASN A 41 -8.81 -8.58 7.51
CA ASN A 41 -9.34 -8.26 8.85
C ASN A 41 -9.37 -6.75 9.20
N LEU A 42 -9.86 -5.93 8.28
CA LEU A 42 -9.97 -4.49 8.47
C LEU A 42 -10.99 -4.14 9.55
N LYS A 43 -10.62 -3.25 10.46
CA LYS A 43 -11.55 -2.61 11.41
C LYS A 43 -11.90 -1.22 10.92
N TRP A 44 -13.06 -1.10 10.29
CA TRP A 44 -13.56 0.18 9.80
C TRP A 44 -14.05 1.07 10.95
N THR A 45 -13.66 2.34 10.90
CA THR A 45 -14.11 3.38 11.82
C THR A 45 -14.55 4.61 11.04
N PRO A 46 -15.50 5.42 11.54
CA PRO A 46 -15.84 6.69 10.91
C PRO A 46 -14.62 7.60 10.76
N GLN A 47 -14.50 8.27 9.61
CA GLN A 47 -13.44 9.27 9.36
C GLN A 47 -13.90 10.66 9.84
N PRO A 48 -13.37 11.18 10.97
CA PRO A 48 -13.80 12.47 11.52
C PRO A 48 -13.61 13.66 10.56
N ALA A 49 -12.59 13.63 9.69
CA ALA A 49 -12.32 14.72 8.76
C ALA A 49 -13.23 14.71 7.51
N MET A 50 -13.99 13.64 7.29
CA MET A 50 -14.82 13.48 6.09
C MET A 50 -16.07 12.65 6.41
N PRO A 51 -17.15 13.30 6.89
CA PRO A 51 -18.39 12.62 7.26
C PRO A 51 -18.94 11.72 6.16
N GLY A 52 -19.46 10.56 6.54
CA GLY A 52 -19.95 9.53 5.61
C GLY A 52 -18.86 8.64 4.99
N GLN A 53 -17.58 8.92 5.27
CA GLN A 53 -16.46 8.05 4.91
C GLN A 53 -16.01 7.21 6.11
N LEU A 54 -15.43 6.06 5.80
CA LEU A 54 -14.79 5.15 6.74
C LEU A 54 -13.28 5.13 6.52
N ARG A 55 -12.53 4.89 7.59
CA ARG A 55 -11.08 4.68 7.59
C ARG A 55 -10.74 3.36 8.27
N ALA A 56 -9.64 2.75 7.86
CA ALA A 56 -9.13 1.52 8.46
C ALA A 56 -7.62 1.43 8.25
N VAL A 57 -6.95 0.63 9.09
CA VAL A 57 -5.52 0.36 9.00
C VAL A 57 -5.33 -1.14 9.20
N THR A 58 -4.44 -1.75 8.42
CA THR A 58 -4.04 -3.14 8.61
C THR A 58 -2.58 -3.33 8.23
N ASN A 59 -1.88 -4.15 9.01
CA ASN A 59 -0.51 -4.56 8.72
C ASN A 59 -0.56 -5.76 7.77
N TRP A 60 0.47 -5.92 6.95
CA TRP A 60 0.60 -7.05 6.05
C TRP A 60 2.02 -7.62 6.05
N ILE A 61 2.12 -8.87 5.63
CA ILE A 61 3.37 -9.57 5.35
C ILE A 61 3.20 -10.35 4.05
N GLY A 62 4.21 -10.37 3.21
CA GLY A 62 4.19 -11.07 1.94
C GLY A 62 5.55 -11.00 1.24
N PRO A 63 5.70 -11.56 0.03
CA PRO A 63 6.92 -11.39 -0.76
C PRO A 63 7.24 -9.91 -1.03
N VAL A 64 8.50 -9.59 -1.31
CA VAL A 64 8.89 -8.24 -1.75
C VAL A 64 8.07 -7.81 -2.97
N GLY A 65 7.66 -6.54 -2.99
CA GLY A 65 6.80 -5.98 -4.03
C GLY A 65 5.30 -6.22 -3.80
N THR A 66 4.92 -6.88 -2.70
CA THR A 66 3.51 -7.01 -2.31
C THR A 66 2.85 -5.63 -2.11
N GLY A 67 3.57 -4.64 -1.58
CA GLY A 67 3.06 -3.27 -1.43
C GLY A 67 2.63 -2.65 -2.76
N ALA A 68 3.41 -2.87 -3.82
CA ALA A 68 3.08 -2.41 -5.17
C ALA A 68 1.82 -3.10 -5.71
N GLN A 69 1.68 -4.40 -5.47
CA GLN A 69 0.50 -5.17 -5.89
C GLN A 69 -0.76 -4.68 -5.16
N LEU A 70 -0.68 -4.45 -3.85
CA LEU A 70 -1.77 -3.90 -3.04
C LEU A 70 -2.20 -2.53 -3.55
N ALA A 71 -1.24 -1.62 -3.78
CA ALA A 71 -1.53 -0.29 -4.30
C ALA A 71 -2.21 -0.35 -5.68
N ASN A 72 -1.76 -1.25 -6.57
CA ASN A 72 -2.37 -1.44 -7.87
C ASN A 72 -3.78 -2.05 -7.81
N ALA A 73 -4.05 -2.96 -6.87
CA ALA A 73 -5.39 -3.49 -6.66
C ALA A 73 -6.35 -2.39 -6.17
N LEU A 74 -5.92 -1.60 -5.18
CA LEU A 74 -6.73 -0.54 -4.56
C LEU A 74 -7.02 0.64 -5.49
N ARG A 75 -6.10 1.00 -6.40
CA ARG A 75 -6.30 2.15 -7.30
C ARG A 75 -7.45 1.98 -8.29
N SER A 76 -8.01 0.77 -8.42
CA SER A 76 -9.18 0.50 -9.26
C SER A 76 -10.43 1.25 -8.78
N TRP A 77 -10.49 1.64 -7.50
CA TRP A 77 -11.56 2.48 -6.94
C TRP A 77 -11.08 3.93 -6.80
N SER A 78 -11.36 4.74 -7.83
CA SER A 78 -10.91 6.14 -7.92
C SER A 78 -11.36 7.04 -6.76
N VAL A 79 -12.42 6.66 -6.03
CA VAL A 79 -12.94 7.40 -4.88
C VAL A 79 -12.12 7.20 -3.59
N LEU A 80 -11.25 6.19 -3.53
CA LEU A 80 -10.48 5.87 -2.34
C LEU A 80 -9.36 6.88 -2.08
N ARG A 81 -9.14 7.18 -0.80
CA ARG A 81 -7.91 7.79 -0.30
C ARG A 81 -7.17 6.75 0.51
N PHE A 82 -6.02 6.31 0.02
CA PHE A 82 -5.25 5.28 0.69
C PHE A 82 -3.76 5.55 0.57
N GLU A 83 -3.03 4.86 1.42
CA GLU A 83 -1.59 4.78 1.40
C GLU A 83 -1.19 3.32 1.66
N VAL A 84 -0.17 2.85 0.95
CA VAL A 84 0.48 1.57 1.21
C VAL A 84 1.95 1.83 1.46
N THR A 85 2.48 1.25 2.53
CA THR A 85 3.92 1.21 2.80
C THR A 85 4.44 -0.20 2.60
N GLU A 86 5.70 -0.30 2.18
CA GLU A 86 6.53 -1.50 2.23
C GLU A 86 7.82 -1.12 2.97
N ASP A 87 8.10 -1.81 4.06
CA ASP A 87 9.29 -1.60 4.88
C ASP A 87 10.54 -2.09 4.12
N PRO A 88 11.71 -1.47 4.35
CA PRO A 88 12.95 -1.91 3.72
C PRO A 88 13.26 -3.37 4.08
N SER A 89 13.78 -4.11 3.11
CA SER A 89 14.22 -5.49 3.28
C SER A 89 15.64 -5.67 2.72
N ALA A 90 16.23 -6.85 2.89
CA ALA A 90 17.62 -7.06 2.51
C ALA A 90 17.85 -6.85 0.99
N GLY A 91 18.55 -5.77 0.66
CA GLY A 91 18.85 -5.37 -0.72
C GLY A 91 17.72 -4.63 -1.44
N VAL A 92 16.65 -4.22 -0.74
CA VAL A 92 15.50 -3.52 -1.33
C VAL A 92 15.11 -2.36 -0.43
N ASP A 93 15.09 -1.15 -1.00
CA ASP A 93 14.65 0.06 -0.31
C ASP A 93 13.17 -0.04 0.08
N GLY A 94 12.80 0.60 1.20
CA GLY A 94 11.40 0.78 1.54
C GLY A 94 10.69 1.64 0.49
N HIS A 95 9.38 1.49 0.38
CA HIS A 95 8.60 2.18 -0.63
C HIS A 95 7.24 2.61 -0.10
N ARG A 96 6.72 3.71 -0.65
CA ARG A 96 5.40 4.23 -0.29
C ARG A 96 4.59 4.54 -1.54
N TRP A 97 3.31 4.19 -1.50
CA TRP A 97 2.33 4.52 -2.52
C TRP A 97 1.21 5.31 -1.86
N CYS A 98 0.86 6.46 -2.41
CA CYS A 98 -0.22 7.30 -1.91
C CYS A 98 -1.22 7.57 -3.03
N HIS A 99 -2.51 7.42 -2.77
CA HIS A 99 -3.56 7.70 -3.75
C HIS A 99 -4.58 8.69 -3.21
N THR A 100 -4.94 9.66 -4.04
CA THR A 100 -6.13 10.49 -3.84
C THR A 100 -6.94 10.58 -5.14
N PRO A 101 -8.27 10.77 -5.07
CA PRO A 101 -9.08 10.91 -6.27
C PRO A 101 -8.61 12.03 -7.21
N GLN A 102 -8.06 13.11 -6.65
CA GLN A 102 -7.64 14.30 -7.40
C GLN A 102 -6.25 14.16 -8.03
N LEU A 103 -5.28 13.56 -7.33
CA LEU A 103 -3.88 13.49 -7.78
C LEU A 103 -3.50 12.13 -8.39
N GLY A 104 -4.38 11.12 -8.26
CA GLY A 104 -4.07 9.76 -8.66
C GLY A 104 -3.06 9.10 -7.72
N LEU A 105 -2.39 8.06 -8.24
CA LEU A 105 -1.39 7.28 -7.51
C LEU A 105 -0.02 7.91 -7.64
N TRP A 106 0.57 8.30 -6.52
CA TRP A 106 1.97 8.65 -6.37
C TRP A 106 2.75 7.48 -5.77
N SER A 107 4.06 7.38 -6.09
CA SER A 107 4.95 6.41 -5.46
C SER A 107 6.41 6.89 -5.38
N GLY A 108 7.10 6.47 -4.33
CA GLY A 108 8.49 6.81 -4.08
C GLY A 108 9.20 5.87 -3.11
N ALA A 109 10.51 5.73 -3.29
CA ALA A 109 11.39 5.04 -2.35
C ALA A 109 11.55 5.89 -1.08
N MET A 110 11.73 5.24 0.06
CA MET A 110 11.79 5.86 1.38
C MET A 110 13.15 5.59 2.03
N SER A 111 13.78 6.64 2.56
CA SER A 111 14.97 6.55 3.41
C SER A 111 14.60 6.02 4.80
N ALA A 112 15.58 5.52 5.56
CA ALA A 112 15.40 5.01 6.92
C ALA A 112 14.83 6.05 7.90
N ASN A 113 15.02 7.35 7.64
CA ASN A 113 14.47 8.45 8.42
C ASN A 113 13.07 8.91 7.96
N GLY A 114 12.52 8.32 6.88
CA GLY A 114 11.22 8.67 6.32
C GLY A 114 11.26 9.70 5.19
N ASP A 115 12.45 10.09 4.70
CA ASP A 115 12.54 10.98 3.54
C ASP A 115 12.13 10.27 2.24
N VAL A 116 11.44 10.99 1.36
CA VAL A 116 11.19 10.54 -0.01
C VAL A 116 12.46 10.68 -0.82
N MET A 117 12.98 9.58 -1.34
CA MET A 117 14.19 9.57 -2.15
C MET A 117 13.86 9.68 -3.64
N VAL A 118 14.60 10.55 -4.34
CA VAL A 118 14.58 10.64 -5.79
C VAL A 118 15.96 10.26 -6.31
N GLY A 119 16.05 9.06 -6.89
CA GLY A 119 17.31 8.56 -7.45
C GLY A 119 17.76 9.38 -8.66
N GLU A 120 19.08 9.46 -8.87
CA GLU A 120 19.69 10.24 -9.93
C GLU A 120 19.12 9.93 -11.32
N MET A 121 18.84 8.67 -11.61
CA MET A 121 18.27 8.26 -12.90
C MET A 121 16.86 8.82 -13.14
N ARG A 122 16.06 9.05 -12.07
CA ARG A 122 14.76 9.72 -12.20
C ARG A 122 14.89 11.23 -12.39
N LEU A 123 15.96 11.85 -11.90
CA LEU A 123 16.23 13.28 -12.12
C LEU A 123 16.71 13.57 -13.54
N ARG A 124 17.32 12.58 -14.19
CA ARG A 124 17.86 12.70 -15.55
C ARG A 124 16.86 12.41 -16.68
N ALA A 125 15.76 11.71 -16.37
CA ALA A 125 14.72 11.33 -17.34
C ALA A 125 13.73 12.47 -17.57
#